data_AF-A0A089Z5N4-F1
#
_entry.id   AF-A0A089Z5N4-F1
#
_cell.length_a   1.000
_cell.length_b   1.000
_cell.length_c   1.000
_cell.angle_alpha   90.00
_cell.angle_beta   90.00
_cell.angle_gamma   90.00
#
_symmetry.space_group_name_H-M   'P 1'
#
loop_
_entity.id
_entity.type
_entity.pdbx_description
1 polymer ?
#
loop_
_entity_poly.entity_id
_entity_poly.type
_entity_poly.pdbx_seq_one_letter_code
_entity_poly.pdbx_strand_id
1 'polypeptide(L)'
;MSDRTTPPMHALPDGEAELALVVRLPWEDVARLGQEAGRLAAQMQRPVTLDEAVSHRLRSARVPAPAAHARPEQPASVASLPRMSGSA
;
A
#
# COMPACT_ATOMS: atom_id res chain seq x y z
N MET A 1 6.56 -17.75 -22.98
CA MET A 1 5.15 -17.32 -22.93
C MET A 1 4.83 -17.07 -21.46
N SER A 2 5.00 -15.85 -20.98
CA SER A 2 4.48 -15.46 -19.66
C SER A 2 3.16 -14.77 -19.93
N ASP A 3 2.07 -15.52 -19.74
CA ASP A 3 0.74 -14.92 -19.74
C ASP A 3 0.71 -13.93 -18.56
N ARG A 4 0.69 -12.63 -18.87
CA ARG A 4 0.52 -11.58 -17.86
C ARG A 4 -0.96 -11.47 -17.54
N THR A 5 -1.52 -12.53 -16.96
CA THR A 5 -2.86 -12.48 -16.40
C THR A 5 -2.80 -11.56 -15.18
N THR A 6 -3.50 -10.44 -15.23
CA THR A 6 -3.67 -9.60 -14.04
C THR A 6 -4.34 -10.45 -12.96
N PRO A 7 -3.69 -10.69 -11.81
CA PRO A 7 -4.31 -11.44 -10.72
C PRO A 7 -5.60 -10.74 -10.28
N PRO A 8 -6.68 -11.48 -9.97
CA PRO A 8 -7.94 -10.90 -9.55
C PRO A 8 -7.73 -10.08 -8.28
N MET A 9 -8.16 -8.82 -8.32
CA MET A 9 -8.06 -7.87 -7.21
C MET A 9 -9.47 -7.53 -6.73
N HIS A 10 -9.73 -7.70 -5.44
CA HIS A 10 -11.03 -7.41 -4.83
C HIS A 10 -10.92 -6.19 -3.92
N ALA A 11 -11.69 -5.13 -4.19
CA ALA A 11 -11.77 -4.00 -3.29
C ALA A 11 -12.58 -4.37 -2.03
N LEU A 12 -12.13 -3.91 -0.87
CA LEU A 12 -12.78 -4.10 0.42
C LEU A 12 -13.55 -2.82 0.82
N PRO A 13 -14.60 -2.92 1.67
CA PRO A 13 -15.43 -1.78 2.06
C PRO A 13 -14.70 -0.67 2.83
N ASP A 14 -13.55 -0.99 3.43
CA ASP A 14 -12.69 -0.06 4.16
C ASP A 14 -11.77 0.76 3.25
N GLY A 15 -11.85 0.55 1.93
CA GLY A 15 -10.98 1.21 0.95
C GLY A 15 -9.66 0.48 0.69
N GLU A 16 -9.48 -0.71 1.27
CA GLU A 16 -8.34 -1.59 0.97
C GLU A 16 -8.64 -2.51 -0.22
N ALA A 17 -7.67 -3.33 -0.62
CA ALA A 17 -7.84 -4.35 -1.65
C ALA A 17 -7.17 -5.67 -1.26
N GLU A 18 -7.82 -6.79 -1.58
CA GLU A 18 -7.33 -8.14 -1.40
C GLU A 18 -6.76 -8.69 -2.72
N LEU A 19 -5.62 -9.39 -2.63
CA LEU A 19 -4.90 -9.98 -3.75
C LEU A 19 -4.26 -11.31 -3.32
N ALA A 20 -4.50 -12.38 -4.07
CA ALA A 20 -3.84 -13.67 -3.87
C ALA A 20 -2.67 -13.84 -4.86
N LEU A 21 -1.45 -14.03 -4.35
CA LEU A 21 -0.24 -14.18 -5.16
C LEU A 21 0.50 -15.47 -4.82
N VAL A 22 0.98 -16.18 -5.85
CA VAL A 22 1.99 -17.24 -5.71
C VAL A 22 3.33 -16.68 -6.16
N VAL A 23 4.29 -16.59 -5.23
CA VAL A 23 5.63 -16.07 -5.49
C VAL A 23 6.69 -17.14 -5.29
N ARG A 24 7.77 -17.06 -6.06
CA ARG A 24 8.98 -17.87 -5.83
C ARG A 24 9.97 -17.01 -5.08
N LEU A 25 10.33 -17.43 -3.86
CA LEU A 25 11.29 -16.74 -3.02
C LEU A 25 12.56 -17.58 -2.87
N PRO A 26 13.75 -16.95 -2.86
CA PRO A 26 14.98 -17.63 -2.49
C PRO A 26 14.95 -17.97 -0.99
N TRP A 27 15.74 -18.97 -0.57
CA TRP A 27 15.68 -19.48 0.80
C TRP A 27 16.16 -18.45 1.84
N GLU A 28 17.05 -17.55 1.43
CA GLU A 28 17.55 -16.43 2.22
C GLU A 28 16.43 -15.45 2.59
N ASP A 29 15.52 -15.17 1.67
CA ASP A 29 14.36 -14.31 1.94
C ASP A 29 13.35 -14.99 2.86
N VAL A 30 13.16 -16.32 2.72
CA VAL A 30 12.35 -17.12 3.65
C VAL A 30 12.94 -17.06 5.05
N ALA A 31 14.27 -17.20 5.19
CA ALA A 31 14.95 -17.10 6.47
C ALA A 31 14.77 -15.70 7.11
N ARG A 32 14.85 -14.62 6.32
CA ARG A 32 14.59 -13.25 6.82
C ARG A 32 13.14 -13.09 7.30
N LEU A 33 12.16 -13.70 6.64
CA LEU A 33 10.77 -13.70 7.11
C LEU A 33 10.63 -14.47 8.43
N GLY A 34 11.33 -15.58 8.60
CA GLY A 34 11.38 -16.29 9.89
C GLY A 34 11.97 -15.45 11.03
N GLN A 35 13.03 -14.68 10.77
CA GLN A 35 13.60 -13.75 11.75
C GLN A 35 12.61 -12.63 12.13
N GLU A 36 11.91 -12.10 11.14
CA GLU A 36 10.87 -11.09 11.37
C GLU A 36 9.72 -11.66 12.23
N ALA A 37 9.31 -12.91 11.96
CA ALA A 37 8.30 -13.58 12.78
C ALA A 37 8.76 -13.77 14.23
N GLY A 38 10.02 -14.17 14.46
CA GLY A 38 10.60 -14.25 15.80
C GLY A 38 10.62 -12.90 16.52
N ARG A 39 11.00 -11.84 15.80
CA ARG A 39 10.98 -10.46 16.32
C ARG A 39 9.56 -10.02 16.68
N LEU A 40 8.56 -10.35 15.85
CA LEU A 40 7.17 -9.99 16.10
C LEU A 40 6.58 -10.79 17.27
N ALA A 41 6.91 -12.07 17.38
CA ALA A 41 6.51 -12.92 18.49
C ALA A 41 7.05 -12.41 19.84
N ALA A 42 8.32 -11.98 19.86
CA ALA A 42 8.93 -11.36 21.04
C ALA A 42 8.22 -10.04 21.44
N GLN A 43 7.88 -9.21 20.46
CA GLN A 43 7.18 -7.94 20.69
C GLN A 43 5.74 -8.14 21.19
N MET A 44 5.01 -9.08 20.58
CA MET A 44 3.61 -9.35 20.93
C MET A 44 3.47 -10.30 22.12
N GLN A 45 4.59 -10.84 22.62
CA GLN A 45 4.64 -11.85 23.68
C GLN A 45 3.71 -13.05 23.44
N ARG A 46 3.50 -13.39 22.16
CA ARG A 46 2.68 -14.51 21.74
C ARG A 46 3.30 -15.20 20.52
N PRO A 47 2.98 -16.47 20.27
CA PRO A 47 3.29 -17.10 18.99
C PRO A 47 2.67 -16.32 17.82
N VAL A 48 3.44 -16.12 16.76
CA VAL A 48 3.03 -15.38 15.55
C VAL A 48 3.32 -16.24 14.32
N THR A 49 2.40 -16.25 13.37
CA THR A 49 2.50 -16.98 12.12
C THR A 49 3.36 -16.24 11.09
N LEU A 50 3.83 -16.96 10.06
CA LEU A 50 4.59 -16.35 8.97
C LEU A 50 3.76 -15.34 8.18
N ASP A 51 2.47 -15.63 7.97
CA ASP A 51 1.53 -14.74 7.28
C ASP A 51 1.35 -13.41 8.04
N GLU A 52 1.21 -13.47 9.36
CA GLU A 52 1.16 -12.27 10.20
C GLU A 52 2.46 -11.45 10.13
N ALA A 53 3.63 -12.11 10.13
CA ALA A 53 4.92 -11.45 9.98
C ALA A 53 5.09 -10.79 8.61
N VAL A 54 4.64 -11.46 7.54
CA VAL A 54 4.61 -10.90 6.18
C VAL A 54 3.67 -9.69 6.12
N SER A 55 2.45 -9.82 6.64
CA SER A 55 1.46 -8.75 6.71
C SER A 55 1.98 -7.54 7.50
N HIS A 56 2.67 -7.80 8.63
CA HIS A 56 3.31 -6.75 9.42
C HIS A 56 4.44 -6.06 8.65
N ARG A 57 5.31 -6.82 7.97
CA ARG A 57 6.40 -6.29 7.17
C ARG A 57 5.91 -5.47 5.98
N LEU A 58 4.89 -5.93 5.26
CA LEU A 58 4.30 -5.23 4.11
C LEU A 58 3.67 -3.89 4.55
N ARG A 59 2.95 -3.89 5.68
CA ARG A 59 2.37 -2.66 6.25
C ARG A 59 3.44 -1.71 6.80
N SER A 60 4.45 -2.24 7.48
CA SER A 60 5.53 -1.43 8.07
C SER A 60 6.48 -0.85 7.01
N ALA A 61 6.74 -1.58 5.93
CA ALA A 61 7.55 -1.10 4.80
C ALA A 61 6.87 0.04 4.02
N ARG A 62 5.57 0.28 4.23
CA ARG A 62 4.78 1.36 3.59
C ARG A 62 5.00 2.75 4.22
N VAL A 63 5.82 2.87 5.26
CA VAL A 63 6.17 4.16 5.88
C VAL A 63 7.68 4.40 5.67
N PRO A 64 8.18 5.36 4.85
CA PRO A 64 7.53 6.50 4.19
C PRO A 64 7.87 6.63 2.67
N ALA A 65 6.88 6.47 1.82
CA ALA A 65 6.76 7.30 0.62
C ALA A 65 5.30 7.76 0.59
N PRO A 66 5.01 9.07 0.47
CA PRO A 66 3.64 9.51 0.38
C PRO A 66 3.02 8.75 -0.80
N ALA A 67 1.96 7.99 -0.54
CA ALA A 67 1.19 7.34 -1.57
C ALA A 67 0.68 8.45 -2.52
N ALA A 68 1.40 8.68 -3.62
CA ALA A 68 1.11 9.70 -4.60
C ALA A 68 -0.09 9.31 -5.50
N HIS A 69 -1.00 8.49 -5.00
CA HIS A 69 -2.07 7.90 -5.78
C HIS A 69 -3.38 8.28 -5.09
N ALA A 70 -4.15 9.13 -5.78
CA ALA A 70 -5.39 9.78 -5.38
C ALA A 70 -5.25 10.97 -4.40
N ARG A 71 -4.58 12.05 -4.83
CA ARG A 71 -5.06 13.38 -4.46
C ARG A 71 -6.28 13.64 -5.36
N PRO A 72 -7.51 13.76 -4.84
CA PRO A 72 -8.63 14.18 -5.68
C PRO A 72 -8.28 15.55 -6.26
N GLU A 73 -8.33 15.67 -7.58
CA GLU A 73 -8.17 16.95 -8.26
C GLU A 73 -9.28 17.87 -7.77
N GLN A 74 -8.91 18.81 -6.91
CA GLN A 74 -9.80 19.86 -6.45
C GLN A 74 -10.10 20.71 -7.69
N PRO A 75 -11.36 20.88 -8.12
CA PRO A 75 -11.65 21.69 -9.29
C PRO A 75 -11.11 23.10 -9.01
N ALA A 76 -10.23 23.58 -9.88
CA ALA A 76 -9.64 24.90 -9.79
C ALA A 76 -10.77 25.92 -9.58
N SER A 77 -10.79 26.52 -8.39
CA SER A 77 -11.79 27.52 -8.04
C SER A 77 -11.58 28.71 -8.96
N VAL A 78 -12.58 28.99 -9.80
CA VAL A 78 -12.69 30.17 -10.67
C VAL A 78 -12.82 31.44 -9.82
N ALA A 79 -11.75 31.84 -9.16
CA ALA A 79 -11.71 33.05 -8.38
C ALA A 79 -10.36 33.73 -8.55
N SER A 80 -10.20 34.41 -9.68
CA SER A 80 -9.56 35.73 -9.79
C SER A 80 -9.20 35.99 -11.24
N LEU A 81 -9.96 36.86 -11.91
CA LEU A 81 -9.41 37.92 -12.77
C LEU A 81 -10.50 39.02 -12.85
N PRO A 82 -10.13 40.30 -12.67
CA PRO A 82 -11.06 41.38 -12.32
C PRO A 82 -11.90 41.84 -13.51
N ARG A 83 -13.16 42.20 -13.25
CA ARG A 83 -14.03 42.91 -14.18
C ARG A 83 -13.48 44.32 -14.40
N MET A 84 -12.86 44.56 -15.55
CA MET A 84 -12.57 45.92 -16.03
C MET A 84 -13.90 46.58 -16.42
N SER A 85 -14.53 47.27 -15.46
CA SER A 85 -15.49 48.34 -15.73
C SER A 85 -14.76 49.66 -15.57
N GLY A 86 -14.73 50.47 -16.62
CA GLY A 86 -14.14 51.81 -16.58
C GLY A 86 -14.47 52.59 -17.85
N SER A 87 -15.66 53.19 -17.85
CA SER A 87 -16.13 54.21 -18.78
C SER A 87 -15.56 55.57 -18.38
N ALA A 88 -15.03 56.34 -19.34
CA ALA A 88 -15.16 57.81 -19.47
C ALA A 88 -14.38 58.26 -20.72
#